data_AF-A0A6J3M2B9-F1
#
_entry.id   AF-A0A6J3M2B9-F1
#
_cell.length_a   1.000
_cell.length_b   1.000
_cell.length_c   1.000
_cell.angle_alpha   90.00
_cell.angle_beta   90.00
_cell.angle_gamma   90.00
#
_symmetry.space_group_name_H-M   'P 1'
#
loop_
_entity.id
_entity.type
_entity.pdbx_description
1 polymer ?
#
loop_
_entity_poly.entity_id
_entity_poly.type
_entity_poly.pdbx_seq_one_letter_code
_entity_poly.pdbx_strand_id
1 'polypeptide(L)'
;MPQPRHASVLPPVYRTLFLFLEPSIILVAMLSIILSPADHYQSLAPRHSQSWFFTPVQQLGVCDPAAVRNTPQVRSLLYQYMSAFTFSAIVEPLTLYVAIHHLETTRDAYLVVRAILISFSAFDVLHALATVSVTGLATVLPGLEDSKHLDLYASINFWVPLAWLLVRSLWFAGVGRTSVKVKSG
;
A
#
# COMPACT_ATOMS: atom_id res chain seq x y z
N MET A 1 3.89 35.58 -10.71
CA MET A 1 4.75 34.52 -11.30
C MET A 1 3.90 33.68 -12.24
N PRO A 2 4.27 33.53 -13.52
CA PRO A 2 3.55 32.67 -14.45
C PRO A 2 3.78 31.21 -14.02
N GLN A 3 2.68 30.48 -13.75
CA GLN A 3 2.76 29.06 -13.42
C GLN A 3 3.14 28.27 -14.69
N PRO A 4 4.10 27.33 -14.60
CA PRO A 4 4.38 26.42 -15.70
C PRO A 4 3.13 25.61 -16.03
N ARG A 5 2.65 25.68 -17.29
CA ARG A 5 1.63 24.76 -17.79
C ARG A 5 2.26 23.36 -17.87
N HIS A 6 1.99 22.52 -16.87
CA HIS A 6 2.39 21.13 -16.91
C HIS A 6 1.67 20.42 -18.06
N ALA A 7 2.41 19.74 -18.93
CA ALA A 7 1.88 19.06 -20.12
C ALA A 7 0.84 17.97 -19.81
N SER A 8 0.78 17.51 -18.56
CA SER A 8 -0.25 16.61 -18.03
C SER A 8 -0.21 16.64 -16.50
N VAL A 9 -1.38 16.69 -15.85
CA VAL A 9 -1.51 16.60 -14.38
C VAL A 9 -0.95 15.29 -13.84
N LEU A 10 -1.16 14.19 -14.57
CA LEU A 10 -0.64 12.86 -14.28
C LEU A 10 0.05 12.32 -15.53
N PRO A 11 1.40 12.25 -15.56
CA PRO A 11 2.12 11.70 -16.72
C PRO A 11 1.71 10.25 -17.02
N PRO A 12 1.87 9.77 -18.28
CA PRO A 12 1.38 8.45 -18.71
C PRO A 12 1.83 7.29 -17.81
N VAL A 13 3.10 7.29 -17.39
CA VAL A 13 3.64 6.25 -16.51
C VAL A 13 2.86 6.18 -15.19
N TYR A 14 2.62 7.32 -14.53
CA TYR A 14 1.85 7.35 -13.29
C TYR A 14 0.37 7.02 -13.50
N ARG A 15 -0.20 7.35 -14.67
CA ARG A 15 -1.55 6.89 -15.02
C ARG A 15 -1.61 5.36 -15.08
N THR A 16 -0.65 4.73 -15.76
CA THR A 16 -0.57 3.26 -15.83
C THR A 16 -0.41 2.64 -14.44
N LEU A 17 0.48 3.21 -13.62
CA LEU A 17 0.75 2.71 -12.28
C LEU A 17 -0.48 2.82 -11.37
N PHE A 18 -1.07 4.01 -11.22
CA PHE A 18 -2.13 4.25 -10.22
C PHE A 18 -3.55 3.88 -10.70
N LEU A 19 -3.83 3.93 -12.01
CA LEU A 19 -5.17 3.57 -12.52
C LEU A 19 -5.33 2.08 -12.80
N PHE A 20 -4.24 1.36 -13.05
CA PHE A 20 -4.30 -0.04 -13.50
C PHE A 20 -3.45 -0.97 -12.65
N LEU A 21 -2.14 -0.73 -12.56
CA LEU A 21 -1.22 -1.70 -11.96
C LEU A 21 -1.49 -1.88 -10.45
N GLU A 22 -1.54 -0.78 -9.71
CA GLU A 22 -1.79 -0.80 -8.27
C GLU A 22 -3.16 -1.42 -7.92
N PRO A 23 -4.28 -0.95 -8.50
CA PRO A 23 -5.58 -1.59 -8.29
C PRO A 23 -5.58 -3.08 -8.64
N SER A 24 -4.92 -3.48 -9.73
CA SER A 24 -4.87 -4.89 -10.14
C SER A 24 -4.10 -5.75 -9.13
N ILE A 25 -2.97 -5.27 -8.63
CA ILE A 25 -2.19 -5.97 -7.59
C ILE A 25 -3.02 -6.12 -6.32
N ILE A 26 -3.73 -5.07 -5.91
CA ILE A 26 -4.59 -5.12 -4.72
C ILE A 26 -5.75 -6.11 -4.92
N LEU A 27 -6.39 -6.11 -6.09
CA LEU A 27 -7.47 -7.07 -6.40
C LEU A 27 -6.98 -8.52 -6.41
N VAL A 28 -5.82 -8.79 -7.00
CA VAL A 28 -5.21 -10.13 -6.99
C VAL A 28 -4.83 -10.55 -5.57
N ALA A 29 -4.32 -9.63 -4.75
CA ALA A 29 -4.04 -9.90 -3.35
C ALA A 29 -5.33 -10.22 -2.58
N MET A 30 -6.40 -9.45 -2.78
CA MET A 30 -7.71 -9.72 -2.19
C MET A 30 -8.31 -11.07 -2.61
N LEU A 31 -8.20 -11.43 -3.89
CA LEU A 31 -8.63 -12.76 -4.36
C LEU A 31 -7.82 -13.86 -3.69
N SER A 32 -6.51 -13.66 -3.50
CA SER A 32 -5.64 -14.62 -2.81
C SER A 32 -6.07 -14.84 -1.36
N ILE A 33 -6.55 -13.80 -0.67
CA ILE A 33 -7.11 -13.90 0.70
C ILE A 33 -8.37 -14.80 0.72
N ILE A 34 -9.23 -14.69 -0.29
CA ILE A 34 -10.45 -15.50 -0.39
C ILE A 34 -10.12 -16.95 -0.74
N LEU A 35 -9.18 -17.17 -1.67
CA LEU A 35 -8.84 -18.49 -2.19
C LEU A 35 -7.99 -19.31 -1.21
N SER A 36 -7.06 -18.68 -0.49
CA SER A 36 -6.25 -19.35 0.54
C SER A 36 -6.16 -18.52 1.81
N PRO A 37 -7.26 -18.48 2.60
CA PRO A 37 -7.27 -17.71 3.84
C PRO A 37 -6.23 -18.23 4.84
N ALA A 38 -5.98 -19.54 4.89
CA ALA A 38 -5.05 -20.16 5.82
C ALA A 38 -3.59 -19.67 5.62
N ASP A 39 -3.14 -19.54 4.37
CA ASP A 39 -1.80 -19.06 4.04
C ASP A 39 -1.66 -17.57 4.37
N HIS A 40 -2.72 -16.79 4.15
CA HIS A 40 -2.74 -15.37 4.50
C HIS A 40 -2.75 -15.15 6.02
N TYR A 41 -3.39 -16.01 6.81
CA TYR A 41 -3.33 -15.93 8.27
C TYR A 41 -1.93 -16.25 8.82
N GLN A 42 -1.25 -17.25 8.27
CA GLN A 42 0.13 -17.55 8.64
C GLN A 42 1.08 -16.41 8.26
N SER A 43 0.78 -15.71 7.16
CA SER A 43 1.46 -14.50 6.74
C SER A 43 1.24 -13.29 7.66
N LEU A 44 0.02 -13.11 8.18
CA LEU A 44 -0.33 -11.97 9.02
C LEU A 44 0.26 -12.10 10.44
N ALA A 45 0.41 -13.33 10.92
CA ALA A 45 1.04 -13.62 12.20
C ALA A 45 1.95 -14.85 12.09
N PRO A 46 3.14 -14.72 11.46
CA PRO A 46 4.12 -15.79 11.40
C PRO A 46 4.43 -16.34 12.78
N ARG A 47 4.66 -17.65 12.89
CA ARG A 47 4.88 -18.34 14.18
C ARG A 47 6.04 -17.78 15.02
N HIS A 48 6.96 -17.08 14.37
CA HIS A 48 8.15 -16.48 14.98
C HIS A 48 7.98 -14.97 15.24
N SER A 49 6.79 -14.40 15.04
CA SER A 49 6.53 -12.99 15.29
C SER A 49 6.70 -12.68 16.77
N GLN A 50 7.59 -11.73 17.07
CA GLN A 50 7.74 -11.12 18.39
C GLN A 50 7.51 -9.63 18.22
N SER A 51 6.33 -9.14 18.59
CA SER A 51 5.98 -7.72 18.41
C SER A 51 5.27 -7.17 19.64
N TRP A 52 5.12 -5.84 19.68
CA TRP A 52 4.49 -5.13 20.80
C TRP A 52 3.00 -5.49 20.98
N PHE A 53 2.33 -5.94 19.92
CA PHE A 53 0.91 -6.32 19.96
C PHE A 53 0.69 -7.84 19.99
N PHE A 54 1.71 -8.63 19.65
CA PHE A 54 1.64 -10.09 19.66
C PHE A 54 2.83 -10.66 20.44
N THR A 55 2.56 -11.02 21.70
CA THR A 55 3.44 -11.86 22.49
C THR A 55 2.96 -13.31 22.36
N PRO A 56 3.78 -14.25 21.85
CA PRO A 56 3.38 -15.65 21.82
C PRO A 56 3.09 -16.14 23.24
N VAL A 57 1.91 -16.73 23.45
CA VAL A 57 1.55 -17.32 24.74
C VAL A 57 2.45 -18.54 24.99
N GLN A 58 3.53 -18.33 25.75
CA GLN A 58 4.56 -19.34 26.02
C GLN A 58 4.03 -20.64 26.66
N GLN A 59 2.85 -20.62 27.30
CA GLN A 59 2.26 -21.79 27.95
C GLN A 59 1.78 -22.90 26.99
N LEU A 60 1.64 -22.62 25.69
CA LEU A 60 1.19 -23.61 24.69
C LEU A 60 2.28 -24.05 23.70
N GLY A 61 3.50 -23.50 23.77
CA GLY A 61 4.66 -23.94 22.97
C GLY A 61 4.56 -23.79 21.46
N VAL A 62 3.37 -23.50 20.91
CA VAL A 62 3.11 -23.34 19.47
C VAL A 62 2.03 -22.28 19.31
N CYS A 63 2.36 -21.19 18.61
CA CYS A 63 1.33 -20.31 18.08
C CYS A 63 0.63 -21.09 16.96
N ASP A 64 -0.40 -21.87 17.29
CA ASP A 64 -1.15 -22.63 16.29
C ASP A 64 -1.99 -21.64 15.46
N PRO A 65 -1.64 -21.36 14.20
CA PRO A 65 -2.36 -20.40 13.37
C PRO A 65 -3.83 -20.83 13.18
N ALA A 66 -4.14 -22.12 13.28
CA ALA A 66 -5.50 -22.64 13.21
C ALA A 66 -6.34 -22.25 14.44
N ALA A 67 -5.72 -22.21 15.63
CA ALA A 67 -6.37 -21.77 16.86
C ALA A 67 -6.60 -20.25 16.89
N VAL A 68 -5.67 -19.46 16.36
CA VAL A 68 -5.74 -17.98 16.37
C VAL A 68 -6.67 -17.44 15.26
N ARG A 69 -6.87 -18.18 14.17
CA ARG A 69 -7.78 -17.85 13.03
C ARG A 69 -9.20 -17.46 13.47
N ASN A 70 -9.67 -18.00 14.58
CA ASN A 70 -11.03 -17.80 15.07
C ASN A 70 -11.13 -16.74 16.18
N THR A 71 -10.03 -16.07 16.52
CA THR A 71 -10.08 -14.98 17.50
C THR A 71 -10.78 -13.75 16.90
N PRO A 72 -11.67 -13.08 17.65
CA PRO A 72 -12.34 -11.86 17.18
C PRO A 72 -11.36 -10.76 16.73
N GLN A 73 -10.20 -10.67 17.37
CA GLN A 73 -9.15 -9.67 17.09
C GLN A 73 -8.55 -9.88 15.70
N VAL A 74 -8.18 -11.11 15.34
CA VAL A 74 -7.60 -11.41 14.02
C VAL A 74 -8.64 -11.31 12.90
N ARG A 75 -9.89 -11.69 13.17
CA ARG A 75 -10.99 -11.47 12.22
C ARG A 75 -11.24 -9.98 11.99
N SER A 76 -11.21 -9.17 13.04
CA SER A 76 -11.35 -7.72 12.95
C SER A 76 -10.23 -7.09 12.11
N LEU A 77 -8.97 -7.49 12.34
CA LEU A 77 -7.82 -7.06 11.53
C LEU A 77 -7.99 -7.45 10.06
N LEU A 78 -8.37 -8.70 9.76
CA LEU A 78 -8.58 -9.14 8.38
C LEU A 78 -9.69 -8.34 7.70
N TYR A 79 -10.82 -8.11 8.37
CA TYR A 79 -11.89 -7.30 7.80
C TYR A 79 -11.47 -5.84 7.57
N GLN A 80 -10.65 -5.27 8.45
CA GLN A 80 -10.08 -3.93 8.28
C GLN A 80 -9.12 -3.90 7.07
N TYR A 81 -8.22 -4.88 6.93
CA TYR A 81 -7.33 -5.00 5.77
C TYR A 81 -8.10 -5.18 4.47
N MET A 82 -9.08 -6.10 4.42
CA MET A 82 -9.94 -6.31 3.26
C MET A 82 -10.73 -5.05 2.88
N SER A 83 -11.28 -4.34 3.86
CA SER A 83 -12.02 -3.09 3.62
C SER A 83 -11.11 -1.98 3.10
N ALA A 84 -9.92 -1.85 3.68
CA ALA A 84 -8.91 -0.89 3.25
C ALA A 84 -8.39 -1.17 1.83
N PHE A 85 -8.12 -2.43 1.50
CA PHE A 85 -7.74 -2.84 0.15
C PHE A 85 -8.86 -2.60 -0.86
N THR A 86 -10.11 -2.93 -0.51
CA THR A 86 -11.27 -2.64 -1.36
C THR A 86 -11.39 -1.13 -1.61
N PHE A 87 -11.23 -0.33 -0.56
CA PHE A 87 -11.27 1.13 -0.67
C PHE A 87 -10.17 1.63 -1.61
N SER A 88 -8.93 1.17 -1.46
CA SER A 88 -7.82 1.55 -2.34
C SER A 88 -8.04 1.11 -3.78
N ALA A 89 -8.38 -0.15 -4.02
CA ALA A 89 -8.54 -0.70 -5.37
C ALA A 89 -9.70 -0.10 -6.18
N ILE A 90 -10.68 0.52 -5.51
CA ILE A 90 -11.86 1.09 -6.17
C ILE A 90 -11.84 2.62 -6.12
N VAL A 91 -11.67 3.21 -4.93
CA VAL A 91 -11.82 4.65 -4.75
C VAL A 91 -10.63 5.40 -5.34
N GLU A 92 -9.40 4.88 -5.23
CA GLU A 92 -8.23 5.52 -5.83
C GLU A 92 -8.35 5.67 -7.35
N PRO A 93 -8.53 4.59 -8.14
CA PRO A 93 -8.60 4.72 -9.58
C PRO A 93 -9.82 5.51 -10.03
N LEU A 94 -10.96 5.40 -9.33
CA LEU A 94 -12.16 6.15 -9.67
C LEU A 94 -11.97 7.65 -9.46
N THR A 95 -11.42 8.06 -8.31
CA THR A 95 -11.20 9.48 -7.99
C THR A 95 -10.11 10.08 -8.87
N LEU A 96 -9.05 9.33 -9.19
CA LEU A 96 -8.04 9.76 -10.16
C LEU A 96 -8.61 9.87 -11.57
N TYR A 97 -9.45 8.94 -12.01
CA TYR A 97 -10.11 8.98 -13.31
C TYR A 97 -10.99 10.23 -13.42
N VAL A 98 -11.83 10.50 -12.42
CA VAL A 98 -12.66 11.71 -12.36
C VAL A 98 -11.80 12.98 -12.38
N ALA A 99 -10.73 13.01 -11.60
CA ALA A 99 -9.84 14.17 -11.54
C ALA A 99 -9.16 14.48 -12.87
N ILE A 100 -8.84 13.45 -13.66
CA ILE A 100 -8.12 13.59 -14.94
C ILE A 100 -9.06 13.92 -16.10
N HIS A 101 -10.27 13.35 -16.11
CA HIS A 101 -11.16 13.38 -17.27
C HIS A 101 -12.37 14.31 -17.12
N HIS A 102 -12.75 14.68 -15.89
CA HIS A 102 -14.01 15.39 -15.64
C HIS A 102 -13.85 16.74 -14.95
N LEU A 103 -12.65 17.14 -14.55
CA LEU A 103 -12.41 18.48 -13.98
C LEU A 103 -12.06 19.49 -15.08
N GLU A 104 -12.75 20.63 -15.04
CA GLU A 104 -12.65 21.68 -16.07
C GLU A 104 -11.30 22.39 -16.08
N THR A 105 -10.68 22.56 -14.90
CA THR A 105 -9.40 23.26 -14.79
C THR A 105 -8.25 22.31 -14.45
N THR A 106 -7.11 22.52 -15.12
CA THR A 106 -5.87 21.79 -14.84
C THR A 106 -5.39 21.99 -13.40
N ARG A 107 -5.71 23.14 -12.80
CA ARG A 107 -5.36 23.47 -11.42
C ARG A 107 -6.16 22.65 -10.42
N ASP A 108 -7.47 22.53 -10.62
CA ASP A 108 -8.33 21.76 -9.73
C ASP A 108 -8.02 20.27 -9.86
N ALA A 109 -7.83 19.78 -11.08
CA ALA A 109 -7.32 18.43 -11.35
C ALA A 109 -6.02 18.15 -10.61
N TYR A 110 -5.07 19.09 -10.64
CA TYR A 110 -3.81 18.95 -9.91
C TYR A 110 -3.99 18.91 -8.41
N LEU A 111 -4.83 19.77 -7.83
CA LEU A 111 -5.08 19.79 -6.39
C LEU A 111 -5.75 18.50 -5.92
N VAL A 112 -6.71 17.98 -6.69
CA VAL A 112 -7.41 16.72 -6.38
C VAL A 112 -6.45 15.54 -6.48
N VAL A 113 -5.69 15.41 -7.58
CA VAL A 113 -4.68 14.35 -7.72
C VAL A 113 -3.65 14.43 -6.59
N ARG A 114 -3.18 15.63 -6.24
CA ARG A 114 -2.25 15.83 -5.13
C ARG A 114 -2.85 15.38 -3.80
N ALA A 115 -4.10 15.71 -3.52
CA ALA A 115 -4.79 15.31 -2.29
C ALA A 115 -4.96 13.79 -2.21
N ILE A 116 -5.34 13.14 -3.31
CA ILE A 116 -5.44 11.68 -3.40
C ILE A 116 -4.08 11.05 -3.08
N LEU A 117 -3.02 11.47 -3.77
CA LEU A 117 -1.69 10.88 -3.57
C LEU A 117 -1.16 11.10 -2.15
N ILE A 118 -1.46 12.23 -1.50
CA ILE A 118 -1.09 12.45 -0.09
C ILE A 118 -1.80 11.47 0.83
N SER A 119 -3.12 11.29 0.64
CA SER A 119 -3.91 10.34 1.43
C SER A 119 -3.40 8.90 1.27
N PHE A 120 -3.04 8.50 0.05
CA PHE A 120 -2.48 7.18 -0.20
C PHE A 120 -1.05 7.03 0.29
N SER A 121 -0.22 8.07 0.27
CA SER A 121 1.08 8.04 0.97
C SER A 121 0.94 7.83 2.47
N ALA A 122 -0.05 8.46 3.11
CA ALA A 122 -0.34 8.21 4.52
C ALA A 122 -0.80 6.76 4.74
N PHE A 123 -1.64 6.24 3.84
CA PHE A 123 -2.04 4.84 3.85
C PHE A 123 -0.83 3.89 3.76
N ASP A 124 0.10 4.13 2.81
CA ASP A 124 1.29 3.30 2.63
C ASP A 124 2.14 3.20 3.90
N VAL A 125 2.38 4.37 4.54
CA VAL A 125 3.16 4.46 5.78
C VAL A 125 2.45 3.70 6.90
N LEU A 126 1.16 3.93 7.08
CA LEU A 126 0.38 3.25 8.12
C LEU A 126 0.32 1.75 7.87
N HIS A 127 0.23 1.30 6.62
CA HIS A 127 0.22 -0.11 6.25
C HIS A 127 1.54 -0.81 6.59
N ALA A 128 2.67 -0.19 6.19
CA ALA A 128 3.99 -0.72 6.49
C ALA A 128 4.24 -0.76 8.01
N LEU A 129 3.86 0.29 8.74
CA LEU A 129 3.96 0.34 10.20
C LEU A 129 3.06 -0.69 10.87
N ALA A 130 1.83 -0.89 10.40
CA ALA A 130 0.93 -1.92 10.92
C ALA A 130 1.53 -3.32 10.73
N THR A 131 2.13 -3.58 9.56
CA THR A 131 2.83 -4.85 9.29
C THR A 131 3.93 -5.10 10.30
N VAL A 132 4.86 -4.15 10.47
CA VAL A 132 5.97 -4.27 11.44
C VAL A 132 5.47 -4.36 12.88
N SER A 133 4.40 -3.63 13.22
CA SER A 133 3.81 -3.66 14.55
C SER A 133 3.21 -5.03 14.90
N VAL A 134 2.80 -5.81 13.89
CA VAL A 134 2.24 -7.15 14.07
C VAL A 134 3.33 -8.23 13.96
N THR A 135 4.14 -8.19 12.92
CA THR A 135 5.09 -9.28 12.59
C THR A 135 6.49 -9.07 13.18
N GLY A 136 6.82 -7.86 13.63
CA GLY A 136 8.15 -7.47 14.09
C GLY A 136 9.09 -7.09 12.95
N LEU A 137 10.10 -6.25 13.23
CA LEU A 137 11.00 -5.71 12.19
C LEU A 137 11.91 -6.79 11.57
N ALA A 138 12.32 -7.78 12.37
CA ALA A 138 13.21 -8.86 11.93
C ALA A 138 12.55 -9.81 10.90
N THR A 139 11.22 -9.86 10.80
CA THR A 139 10.51 -10.72 9.85
C THR A 139 10.38 -10.11 8.44
N VAL A 140 10.72 -8.82 8.28
CA VAL A 140 10.58 -8.07 7.02
C VAL A 140 11.88 -7.49 6.46
N LEU A 141 12.92 -7.31 7.30
CA LEU A 141 14.21 -6.74 6.89
C LEU A 141 15.30 -7.82 6.75
N PRO A 142 15.92 -7.97 5.57
CA PRO A 142 17.06 -8.85 5.40
C PRO A 142 18.29 -8.30 6.14
N GLY A 143 18.95 -9.15 6.94
CA GLY A 143 20.24 -8.84 7.57
C GLY A 143 20.20 -8.35 9.03
N LEU A 144 19.03 -8.22 9.64
CA LEU A 144 18.93 -8.25 11.11
C LEU A 144 19.17 -9.69 11.58
N GLU A 145 19.91 -9.87 12.68
CA GLU A 145 20.69 -11.07 13.11
C GLU A 145 20.03 -12.47 13.06
N ASP A 146 18.76 -12.59 12.66
CA ASP A 146 18.07 -13.85 12.39
C ASP A 146 17.33 -13.84 11.03
N SER A 147 18.05 -13.65 9.92
CA SER A 147 17.50 -13.76 8.55
C SER A 147 16.93 -15.15 8.20
N LYS A 148 16.98 -16.12 9.13
CA LYS A 148 16.26 -17.41 9.05
C LYS A 148 14.74 -17.26 9.30
N HIS A 149 14.26 -16.07 9.67
CA HIS A 149 12.85 -15.79 9.98
C HIS A 149 12.18 -14.78 9.03
N LEU A 150 12.76 -14.54 7.85
CA LEU A 150 12.11 -13.77 6.79
C LEU A 150 10.83 -14.46 6.34
N ASP A 151 9.69 -13.83 6.59
CA ASP A 151 8.41 -14.28 6.06
C ASP A 151 8.14 -13.54 4.75
N LEU A 152 7.97 -14.30 3.67
CA LEU A 152 7.80 -13.75 2.33
C LEU A 152 6.61 -12.80 2.26
N TYR A 153 5.49 -13.16 2.88
CA TYR A 153 4.27 -12.38 2.77
C TYR A 153 4.28 -11.16 3.69
N ALA A 154 4.83 -11.26 4.90
CA ALA A 154 5.08 -10.09 5.74
C ALA A 154 6.03 -9.10 5.05
N SER A 155 7.05 -9.63 4.37
CA SER A 155 7.97 -8.83 3.56
C SER A 155 7.23 -8.14 2.40
N ILE A 156 6.37 -8.86 1.66
CA ILE A 156 5.57 -8.25 0.59
C ILE A 156 4.65 -7.15 1.14
N ASN A 157 3.95 -7.39 2.26
CA ASN A 157 3.07 -6.42 2.90
C ASN A 157 3.80 -5.18 3.45
N PHE A 158 5.10 -5.29 3.74
CA PHE A 158 5.93 -4.17 4.14
C PHE A 158 6.52 -3.42 2.93
N TRP A 159 7.12 -4.14 1.99
CA TRP A 159 7.89 -3.54 0.89
C TRP A 159 7.03 -3.01 -0.25
N VAL A 160 5.87 -3.61 -0.54
CA VAL A 160 4.99 -3.14 -1.61
C VAL A 160 4.43 -1.73 -1.31
N PRO A 161 3.87 -1.45 -0.11
CA PRO A 161 3.49 -0.08 0.25
C PRO A 161 4.64 0.91 0.20
N LEU A 162 5.85 0.52 0.62
CA LEU A 162 7.02 1.40 0.52
C LEU A 162 7.43 1.68 -0.93
N ALA A 163 7.32 0.70 -1.83
CA ALA A 163 7.56 0.90 -3.25
C ALA A 163 6.54 1.90 -3.84
N TRP A 164 5.27 1.80 -3.44
CA TRP A 164 4.26 2.76 -3.87
C TRP A 164 4.48 4.16 -3.29
N LEU A 165 4.85 4.27 -2.01
CA LEU A 165 5.24 5.52 -1.37
C LEU A 165 6.41 6.19 -2.11
N LEU A 166 7.38 5.40 -2.58
CA LEU A 166 8.49 5.90 -3.39
C LEU A 166 7.98 6.44 -4.74
N VAL A 167 7.12 5.69 -5.44
CA VAL A 167 6.52 6.15 -6.71
C VAL A 167 5.74 7.46 -6.52
N ARG A 168 4.94 7.58 -5.45
CA ARG A 168 4.21 8.81 -5.11
C ARG A 168 5.17 9.96 -4.81
N SER A 169 6.25 9.68 -4.08
CA SER A 169 7.31 10.65 -3.77
C SER A 169 8.01 11.18 -5.04
N LEU A 170 8.28 10.29 -6.01
CA LEU A 170 8.81 10.68 -7.33
C LEU A 170 7.84 11.59 -8.09
N TRP A 171 6.53 11.34 -7.98
CA TRP A 171 5.53 12.24 -8.56
C TRP A 171 5.53 13.62 -7.91
N PHE A 172 5.64 13.71 -6.57
CA PHE A 172 5.74 14.99 -5.86
C PHE A 172 7.02 15.76 -6.21
N ALA A 173 8.13 15.05 -6.41
CA ALA A 173 9.38 15.61 -6.90
C ALA A 173 9.32 16.08 -8.37
N GLY A 174 8.22 15.81 -9.08
CA GLY A 174 8.01 16.22 -10.47
C GLY A 174 8.73 15.34 -11.50
N VAL A 175 9.22 14.16 -11.11
CA VAL A 175 9.89 13.23 -12.01
C VAL A 175 8.93 12.81 -13.12
N GLY A 176 9.35 12.90 -14.38
CA GLY A 176 8.53 12.55 -15.54
C GLY A 176 7.54 13.63 -15.99
N ARG A 177 7.52 14.83 -15.37
CA ARG A 177 6.75 15.98 -15.87
C ARG A 177 7.56 16.74 -16.91
N THR A 178 7.22 16.62 -18.19
CA THR A 178 7.79 17.47 -19.24
C THR A 178 7.24 18.88 -19.16
N SER A 179 8.13 19.87 -19.03
CA SER A 179 7.78 21.29 -19.14
C SER A 179 7.63 21.67 -20.61
N VAL A 180 6.44 22.13 -21.03
CA VAL A 180 6.28 22.73 -22.35
C VAL A 180 6.89 24.12 -22.31
N LYS A 181 8.06 24.31 -22.95
CA LYS A 181 8.58 25.65 -23.23
C LYS A 181 7.64 26.30 -24.26
N VAL A 182 6.87 27.29 -23.82
CA VAL A 182 6.19 28.21 -24.74
C VAL A 182 7.27 29.06 -25.40
N LYS A 183 7.44 28.94 -26.72
CA LYS A 183 8.19 29.94 -27.50
C LYS A 183 7.41 31.26 -27.37
N SER A 184 7.94 32.21 -26.62
CA SER A 184 7.52 33.61 -26.70
C SER A 184 7.92 34.12 -28.08
N GLY A 185 6.94 34.20 -28.99
CA GLY A 185 7.05 34.97 -30.23
C GLY A 185 6.78 36.44 -29.96
#